data_AF-A0A2U1JBK4-F1
#
_entry.id   AF-A0A2U1JBK4-F1
#
_cell.length_a   1.000
_cell.length_b   1.000
_cell.length_c   1.000
_cell.angle_alpha   90.00
_cell.angle_beta   90.00
_cell.angle_gamma   90.00
#
_symmetry.space_group_name_H-M   'P 1'
#
loop_
_entity.id
_entity.type
_entity.pdbx_description
1 polymer ?
#
loop_
_entity_poly.entity_id
_entity_poly.type
_entity_poly.pdbx_seq_one_letter_code
_entity_poly.pdbx_strand_id
1 'polypeptide(L)'
;MLGKSDGTLNPNRVCFGSAYIYNIVEEFDQVLDSLVVGQQLEQFERVLLFIALKDKSKTNTNDLKNRINQTIRKSLSPRHVPAKIIVLEKKHIKWKKGRNCCQNLLGKAYNFAQEYIKSHGSSTPKKEVADHVRKIYTLDELAIQSVADPEAIFQFLNIDELTFQFDTKSKL
;
A
#
# COMPACT_ATOMS: atom_id res chain seq x y z
N MET A 1 10.14 -3.02 -23.11
CA MET A 1 10.40 -4.32 -22.47
C MET A 1 10.09 -4.18 -20.98
N LEU A 2 9.00 -4.77 -20.50
CA LEU A 2 8.63 -4.79 -19.07
C LEU A 2 9.61 -5.73 -18.34
N GLY A 3 10.46 -5.17 -17.50
CA GLY A 3 11.50 -5.90 -16.78
C GLY A 3 10.92 -6.93 -15.82
N LYS A 4 11.65 -8.04 -15.64
CA LYS A 4 11.43 -9.19 -14.75
C LYS A 4 11.20 -8.88 -13.25
N SER A 5 10.89 -7.64 -12.88
CA SER A 5 10.70 -7.14 -11.52
C SER A 5 9.24 -6.98 -11.11
N ASP A 6 8.28 -7.33 -11.98
CA ASP A 6 6.86 -7.29 -11.63
C ASP A 6 6.53 -8.41 -10.64
N GLY A 7 6.44 -8.05 -9.36
CA GLY A 7 5.98 -8.98 -8.32
C GLY A 7 4.52 -9.36 -8.56
N THR A 8 4.25 -10.66 -8.49
CA THR A 8 2.91 -11.25 -8.59
C THR A 8 2.07 -10.84 -7.37
N LEU A 9 0.80 -10.53 -7.60
CA LEU A 9 -0.20 -10.17 -6.59
C LEU A 9 -1.31 -11.22 -6.63
N ASN A 10 -1.75 -11.71 -5.48
CA ASN A 10 -2.74 -12.78 -5.38
C ASN A 10 -3.99 -12.43 -4.55
N PRO A 11 -4.65 -11.27 -4.75
CA PRO A 11 -5.85 -10.95 -3.99
C PRO A 11 -7.00 -11.90 -4.33
N ASN A 12 -7.68 -12.42 -3.30
CA ASN A 12 -8.88 -13.26 -3.44
C ASN A 12 -8.72 -14.42 -4.45
N ARG A 13 -7.55 -15.09 -4.42
CA ARG A 13 -7.20 -16.21 -5.32
C ARG A 13 -7.12 -15.84 -6.80
N VAL A 14 -6.85 -14.57 -7.12
CA VAL A 14 -6.62 -14.11 -8.49
C VAL A 14 -5.18 -13.64 -8.61
N CYS A 15 -4.41 -14.32 -9.45
CA CYS A 15 -2.99 -14.00 -9.65
C CYS A 15 -2.84 -13.02 -10.83
N PHE A 16 -2.22 -11.86 -10.60
CA PHE A 16 -1.85 -10.94 -11.67
C PHE A 16 -0.57 -10.17 -11.35
N GLY A 17 0.10 -9.67 -12.39
CA GLY A 17 1.32 -8.87 -12.23
C GLY A 17 1.03 -7.43 -11.83
N SER A 18 1.90 -6.83 -11.02
CA SER A 18 1.79 -5.39 -10.69
C SER A 18 1.82 -4.46 -11.91
N ALA A 19 2.48 -4.87 -13.01
CA ALA A 19 2.52 -4.12 -14.27
C ALA A 19 1.15 -3.74 -14.81
N TYR A 20 0.14 -4.61 -14.65
CA TYR A 20 -1.20 -4.31 -15.12
C TYR A 20 -1.75 -3.02 -14.48
N ILE A 21 -1.53 -2.84 -13.18
CA ILE A 21 -1.94 -1.62 -12.48
C ILE A 21 -1.00 -0.46 -12.82
N TYR A 22 0.32 -0.69 -12.89
CA TYR A 22 1.27 0.38 -13.23
C TYR A 22 0.98 1.01 -14.60
N ASN A 23 0.72 0.20 -15.62
CA ASN A 23 0.44 0.69 -16.97
C ASN A 23 -0.74 1.66 -16.98
N ILE A 24 -1.80 1.38 -16.24
CA ILE A 24 -2.98 2.26 -16.15
C ILE A 24 -2.68 3.52 -15.35
N VAL A 25 -1.97 3.39 -14.23
CA VAL A 25 -1.67 4.53 -13.35
C VAL A 25 -0.70 5.51 -14.02
N GLU A 26 0.21 5.02 -14.86
CA GLU A 26 1.16 5.82 -15.63
C GLU A 26 0.49 6.71 -16.70
N GLU A 27 -0.74 6.40 -17.12
CA GLU A 27 -1.54 7.23 -18.04
C GLU A 27 -2.10 8.51 -17.38
N PHE A 28 -2.06 8.60 -16.04
CA PHE A 28 -2.57 9.77 -15.32
C PHE A 28 -1.49 10.82 -15.13
N ASP A 29 -1.59 11.92 -15.86
CA ASP A 29 -0.66 13.05 -15.76
C ASP A 29 -0.51 13.63 -14.35
N GLN A 30 -1.53 13.49 -13.50
CA GLN A 30 -1.48 13.95 -12.11
C GLN A 30 -0.52 13.12 -11.25
N VAL A 31 -0.25 11.88 -11.64
CA VAL A 31 0.60 10.93 -10.90
C VAL A 31 2.06 11.15 -11.31
N LEU A 32 2.91 11.36 -10.31
CA LEU A 32 4.35 11.50 -10.46
C LEU A 32 5.05 10.13 -10.42
N ASP A 33 4.66 9.31 -9.45
CA ASP A 33 5.18 7.95 -9.29
C ASP A 33 4.13 7.09 -8.56
N SER A 34 4.27 5.77 -8.64
CA SER A 34 3.36 4.84 -7.99
C SER A 34 4.05 3.58 -7.50
N LEU A 35 3.44 2.96 -6.49
CA LEU A 35 3.89 1.71 -5.91
C LEU A 35 2.71 0.79 -5.63
N VAL A 36 2.72 -0.38 -6.22
CA VAL A 36 1.74 -1.43 -5.97
C VAL A 36 2.36 -2.45 -5.01
N VAL A 37 1.70 -2.67 -3.89
CA VAL A 37 2.14 -3.61 -2.85
C VAL A 37 1.03 -4.61 -2.54
N GLY A 38 1.38 -5.89 -2.54
CA GLY A 38 0.56 -6.94 -1.97
C GLY A 38 0.82 -7.04 -0.48
N GLN A 39 -0.17 -6.71 0.35
CA GLN A 39 -0.07 -6.90 1.80
C GLN A 39 -0.75 -8.21 2.17
N GLN A 40 0.03 -9.14 2.69
CA GLN A 40 -0.48 -10.40 3.21
C GLN A 40 -1.23 -10.14 4.53
N LEU A 41 -2.50 -10.52 4.56
CA LEU A 41 -3.31 -10.62 5.77
C LEU A 41 -3.44 -12.11 6.16
N GLU A 42 -4.10 -12.40 7.29
CA GLU A 42 -4.18 -13.76 7.82
C GLU A 42 -4.68 -14.80 6.80
N GLN A 43 -5.73 -14.48 6.04
CA GLN A 43 -6.39 -15.43 5.14
C GLN A 43 -6.28 -15.08 3.64
N PHE A 44 -5.89 -13.85 3.31
CA PHE A 44 -5.84 -13.37 1.94
C PHE A 44 -4.82 -12.24 1.77
N GLU A 45 -4.43 -12.00 0.52
CA GLU A 45 -3.62 -10.84 0.16
C GLU A 45 -4.53 -9.68 -0.24
N ARG A 46 -4.22 -8.46 0.21
CA ARG A 46 -4.86 -7.24 -0.32
C ARG A 46 -3.87 -6.43 -1.13
N VAL A 47 -4.34 -5.83 -2.22
CA VAL A 47 -3.51 -4.96 -3.06
C VAL A 47 -3.69 -3.51 -2.64
N LEU A 48 -2.58 -2.84 -2.34
CA LEU A 48 -2.51 -1.42 -2.02
C LEU A 48 -1.81 -0.69 -3.17
N LEU A 49 -2.39 0.42 -3.59
CA LEU A 49 -1.77 1.32 -4.56
C LEU A 49 -1.39 2.62 -3.85
N PHE A 50 -0.10 2.89 -3.79
CA PHE A 50 0.42 4.18 -3.36
C PHE A 50 0.71 5.04 -4.58
N ILE A 51 0.32 6.32 -4.52
CA ILE A 51 0.59 7.29 -5.58
C ILE A 51 1.26 8.52 -4.98
N ALA A 52 2.29 9.03 -5.65
CA ALA A 52 2.84 10.35 -5.43
C ALA A 52 2.26 11.29 -6.50
N LEU A 53 1.83 12.49 -6.12
CA LEU A 53 1.24 13.45 -7.04
C LEU A 53 2.30 14.45 -7.53
N LYS A 54 2.14 14.93 -8.77
CA LYS A 54 3.00 16.01 -9.31
C LYS A 54 2.79 17.32 -8.55
N ASP A 55 1.53 17.69 -8.32
CA ASP A 55 1.09 18.85 -7.56
C ASP A 55 -0.11 18.49 -6.68
N LYS A 56 0.11 18.39 -5.36
CA LYS A 56 -0.93 18.04 -4.38
C LYS A 56 -1.97 19.15 -4.23
N SER A 57 -1.59 20.42 -4.44
CA SER A 57 -2.47 21.58 -4.25
C SER A 57 -3.49 21.73 -5.38
N LYS A 58 -3.12 21.31 -6.60
CA LYS A 58 -3.97 21.41 -7.80
C LYS A 58 -4.73 20.14 -8.13
N THR A 59 -4.45 19.04 -7.43
CA THR A 59 -5.04 17.74 -7.74
C THR A 59 -6.20 17.44 -6.80
N ASN A 60 -7.41 17.32 -7.35
CA ASN A 60 -8.53 16.75 -6.61
C ASN A 60 -8.28 15.25 -6.41
N THR A 61 -7.79 14.91 -5.21
CA THR A 61 -7.36 13.55 -4.88
C THR A 61 -8.50 12.54 -4.92
N ASN A 62 -9.72 12.93 -4.50
CA ASN A 62 -10.86 12.02 -4.48
C ASN A 62 -11.34 11.70 -5.90
N ASP A 63 -11.42 12.72 -6.75
CA ASP A 63 -11.74 12.55 -8.17
C ASP A 63 -10.70 11.65 -8.87
N LEU A 64 -9.40 11.91 -8.66
CA LEU A 64 -8.34 11.11 -9.24
C LEU A 64 -8.42 9.64 -8.81
N LYS A 65 -8.64 9.36 -7.52
CA LYS A 65 -8.81 7.97 -7.04
C LYS A 65 -10.00 7.28 -7.68
N ASN A 66 -11.12 7.99 -7.87
CA ASN A 66 -12.30 7.45 -8.53
C ASN A 66 -12.02 7.13 -10.00
N ARG A 67 -11.37 8.05 -10.72
CA ARG A 67 -10.99 7.84 -12.12
C ARG A 67 -10.01 6.67 -12.30
N ILE A 68 -9.01 6.54 -11.43
CA ILE A 68 -8.08 5.39 -11.43
C ILE A 68 -8.87 4.09 -11.22
N ASN A 69 -9.70 4.01 -10.18
CA ASN A 69 -10.50 2.81 -9.90
C ASN A 69 -11.42 2.43 -11.06
N GLN A 70 -12.09 3.41 -11.68
CA GLN A 70 -12.96 3.18 -12.82
C GLN A 70 -12.17 2.70 -14.05
N THR A 71 -11.01 3.29 -14.30
CA THR A 71 -10.16 2.91 -15.44
C THR A 71 -9.61 1.51 -15.27
N ILE A 72 -9.09 1.16 -14.09
CA ILE A 72 -8.67 -0.22 -13.77
C ILE A 72 -9.82 -1.20 -13.96
N ARG A 73 -11.01 -0.87 -13.46
CA ARG A 73 -12.20 -1.72 -13.59
C ARG A 73 -12.60 -1.94 -15.05
N LYS A 74 -12.51 -0.90 -15.89
CA LYS A 74 -12.89 -0.94 -17.32
C LYS A 74 -11.86 -1.64 -18.19
N SER A 75 -10.58 -1.32 -18.02
CA SER A 75 -9.49 -1.82 -18.87
C SER A 75 -9.01 -3.22 -18.48
N LEU A 76 -9.20 -3.62 -17.22
CA LEU A 76 -8.81 -4.95 -16.73
C LEU A 76 -10.04 -5.70 -16.22
N SER A 77 -10.24 -5.72 -14.90
CA SER A 77 -11.43 -6.30 -14.28
C SER A 77 -11.63 -5.74 -12.88
N PRO A 78 -12.83 -5.89 -12.29
CA PRO A 78 -13.08 -5.50 -10.90
C PRO A 78 -12.12 -6.14 -9.88
N ARG A 79 -11.50 -7.28 -10.23
CA ARG A 79 -10.56 -8.00 -9.35
C ARG A 79 -9.16 -7.38 -9.31
N HIS A 80 -8.82 -6.53 -10.30
CA HIS A 80 -7.57 -5.78 -10.34
C HIS A 80 -7.63 -4.47 -9.56
N VAL A 81 -8.83 -4.06 -9.14
CA VAL A 81 -9.03 -2.79 -8.41
C VAL A 81 -8.36 -2.90 -7.04
N PRO A 82 -7.42 -1.99 -6.71
CA PRO A 82 -6.77 -1.99 -5.40
C PRO A 82 -7.80 -1.85 -4.27
N ALA A 83 -7.53 -2.49 -3.13
CA ALA A 83 -8.36 -2.35 -1.94
C ALA A 83 -8.35 -0.89 -1.43
N LYS A 84 -7.21 -0.22 -1.56
CA LYS A 84 -7.05 1.19 -1.18
C LYS A 84 -6.05 1.89 -2.11
N ILE A 85 -6.36 3.14 -2.44
CA ILE A 85 -5.42 4.08 -3.07
C ILE A 85 -5.03 5.13 -2.04
N ILE A 86 -3.72 5.25 -1.78
CA ILE A 86 -3.16 6.14 -0.77
C ILE A 86 -2.23 7.15 -1.46
N VAL A 87 -2.41 8.43 -1.14
CA VAL A 87 -1.51 9.48 -1.62
C VAL A 87 -0.38 9.63 -0.60
N LEU A 88 0.85 9.51 -1.07
CA LEU A 88 2.06 9.72 -0.28
C LEU A 88 2.53 11.17 -0.36
N GLU A 89 3.32 11.57 0.63
CA GLU A 89 4.01 12.86 0.56
C GLU A 89 5.21 12.77 -0.38
N LYS A 90 5.50 13.87 -1.07
CA LYS A 90 6.54 13.93 -2.09
C LYS A 90 7.91 13.92 -1.41
N LYS A 91 8.48 12.73 -1.22
CA LYS A 91 9.92 12.52 -0.97
C LYS A 91 10.43 11.49 -1.99
N HIS A 92 11.59 11.80 -2.58
CA HIS A 92 12.17 11.10 -3.72
C HIS A 92 12.38 9.61 -3.46
N ILE A 93 11.63 8.71 -4.11
CA ILE A 93 12.05 7.31 -4.23
C ILE A 93 11.66 6.78 -5.61
N LYS A 94 12.58 6.06 -6.25
CA LYS A 94 12.26 5.09 -7.31
C LYS A 94 11.48 3.94 -6.67
N TRP A 95 10.21 4.15 -6.34
CA TRP A 95 9.46 3.29 -5.41
C TRP A 95 9.44 1.82 -5.83
N LYS A 96 9.44 1.57 -7.14
CA LYS A 96 9.51 0.22 -7.72
C LYS A 96 10.71 -0.61 -7.19
N LYS A 97 11.85 0.02 -6.86
CA LYS A 97 13.00 -0.68 -6.25
C LYS A 97 12.80 -0.98 -4.76
N GLY A 98 12.09 -0.11 -4.04
CA GLY A 98 11.79 -0.26 -2.60
C GLY A 98 10.56 -1.11 -2.29
N ARG A 99 9.90 -1.69 -3.30
CA ARG A 99 8.65 -2.46 -3.14
C ARG A 99 8.78 -3.58 -2.11
N ASN A 100 9.81 -4.40 -2.21
CA ASN A 100 9.99 -5.55 -1.32
C ASN A 100 10.15 -5.10 0.14
N CYS A 101 10.88 -4.00 0.35
CA CYS A 101 11.02 -3.40 1.67
C CYS A 101 9.66 -2.93 2.20
N CYS A 102 8.87 -2.22 1.39
CA CYS A 102 7.53 -1.76 1.79
C CYS A 102 6.59 -2.92 2.07
N GLN A 103 6.62 -3.98 1.25
CA GLN A 103 5.83 -5.19 1.43
C GLN A 103 6.16 -5.89 2.75
N ASN A 104 7.45 -6.09 3.02
CA ASN A 104 7.91 -6.72 4.25
C ASN A 104 7.55 -5.89 5.48
N LEU A 105 7.71 -4.56 5.41
CA LEU A 105 7.34 -3.66 6.49
C LEU A 105 5.85 -3.73 6.79
N LEU A 106 4.99 -3.63 5.78
CA LEU A 106 3.55 -3.65 5.96
C LEU A 106 3.05 -5.01 6.48
N GLY A 107 3.70 -6.11 6.09
CA GLY A 107 3.44 -7.43 6.64
C GLY A 107 3.83 -7.54 8.12
N LYS A 108 5.07 -7.14 8.47
CA LYS A 108 5.54 -7.13 9.87
C LYS A 108 4.68 -6.25 10.77
N ALA A 109 4.40 -5.01 10.33
CA ALA A 109 3.57 -4.07 11.08
C ALA A 109 2.14 -4.61 11.31
N TYR A 110 1.55 -5.27 10.30
CA TYR A 110 0.25 -5.91 10.45
C TYR A 110 0.30 -7.06 11.47
N ASN A 111 1.31 -7.93 11.40
CA ASN A 111 1.44 -9.05 12.33
C ASN A 111 1.57 -8.59 13.79
N PHE A 112 2.43 -7.61 14.05
CA PHE A 112 2.56 -7.01 15.39
C PHE A 112 1.24 -6.40 15.88
N ALA A 113 0.50 -5.73 14.99
CA ALA A 113 -0.82 -5.20 15.34
C ALA A 113 -1.80 -6.32 15.73
N GLN A 114 -1.83 -7.42 14.97
CA GLN A 114 -2.71 -8.55 15.28
C GLN A 114 -2.32 -9.27 16.58
N GLU A 115 -1.03 -9.43 16.87
CA GLU A 115 -0.54 -10.00 18.13
C GLU A 115 -0.95 -9.14 19.34
N TYR A 116 -0.85 -7.82 19.20
CA TYR A 116 -1.29 -6.89 20.24
C TYR A 116 -2.80 -6.96 20.47
N ILE A 117 -3.60 -7.00 19.40
CA ILE A 117 -5.06 -7.16 19.49
C ILE A 117 -5.44 -8.51 20.13
N LYS A 118 -4.73 -9.59 19.81
CA LYS A 118 -4.97 -10.92 20.40
C LYS A 118 -4.70 -10.95 21.91
N SER A 119 -3.68 -10.21 22.38
CA SER A 119 -3.30 -10.17 23.80
C SER A 119 -4.16 -9.21 24.65
N HIS A 120 -4.64 -8.11 24.06
CA HIS A 120 -5.37 -7.05 24.78
C HIS A 120 -6.89 -7.05 24.49
N GLY A 121 -7.35 -7.92 23.59
CA GLY A 121 -8.75 -8.07 23.21
C GLY A 121 -9.19 -7.16 22.05
N SER A 122 -10.28 -7.54 21.39
CA SER A 122 -10.81 -6.88 20.19
C SER A 122 -11.34 -5.46 20.42
N SER A 123 -11.48 -5.02 21.68
CA SER A 123 -11.96 -3.68 22.04
C SER A 123 -10.82 -2.64 22.19
N THR A 124 -9.59 -3.01 21.82
CA THR A 124 -8.44 -2.11 21.92
C THR A 124 -8.60 -0.87 21.03
N PRO A 125 -8.31 0.34 21.54
CA PRO A 125 -8.31 1.55 20.74
C PRO A 125 -7.30 1.44 19.58
N LYS A 126 -7.73 1.77 18.36
CA LYS A 126 -6.86 1.73 17.17
C LYS A 126 -5.56 2.53 17.35
N LYS A 127 -5.63 3.64 18.07
CA LYS A 127 -4.49 4.50 18.36
C LYS A 127 -3.43 3.80 19.21
N GLU A 128 -3.86 3.00 20.19
CA GLU A 128 -2.96 2.28 21.09
C GLU A 128 -2.18 1.19 20.34
N VAL A 129 -2.86 0.46 19.45
CA VAL A 129 -2.23 -0.54 18.58
C VAL A 129 -1.20 0.13 17.66
N ALA A 130 -1.54 1.27 17.05
CA ALA A 130 -0.62 2.00 16.18
C ALA A 130 0.62 2.50 16.94
N ASP A 131 0.44 3.03 18.15
CA ASP A 131 1.54 3.49 19.00
C ASP A 131 2.43 2.33 19.44
N HIS A 132 1.86 1.15 19.69
CA HIS A 132 2.62 -0.06 19.99
C HIS A 132 3.49 -0.50 18.80
N VAL A 133 2.90 -0.58 17.60
CA VAL A 133 3.62 -0.93 16.38
C VAL A 133 4.76 0.06 16.11
N ARG A 134 4.53 1.36 16.29
CA ARG A 134 5.57 2.39 16.14
C ARG A 134 6.74 2.22 17.12
N LYS A 135 6.46 1.84 18.37
CA LYS A 135 7.49 1.64 19.40
C LYS A 135 8.36 0.41 19.15
N ILE A 136 7.75 -0.66 18.63
CA ILE A 136 8.45 -1.93 18.42
C ILE A 136 9.19 -1.95 17.10
N TYR A 137 8.65 -1.30 16.07
CA TYR A 137 9.17 -1.45 14.73
C TYR A 137 10.52 -0.75 14.56
N THR A 138 11.58 -1.55 14.45
CA THR A 138 12.91 -1.10 14.00
C THR A 138 13.08 -1.42 12.53
N LEU A 139 13.59 -0.45 11.75
CA LEU A 139 13.99 -0.73 10.38
C LEU A 139 15.25 -1.58 10.39
N ASP A 140 15.20 -2.69 9.67
CA ASP A 140 16.35 -3.54 9.40
C ASP A 140 17.40 -2.76 8.57
N GLU A 141 18.69 -2.95 8.82
CA GLU A 141 19.77 -2.29 8.08
C GLU A 141 19.65 -2.56 6.57
N LEU A 142 19.22 -3.77 6.19
CA LEU A 142 18.97 -4.14 4.79
C LEU A 142 17.80 -3.36 4.17
N ALA A 143 16.77 -3.04 4.97
CA ALA A 143 15.64 -2.24 4.54
C ALA A 143 16.07 -0.78 4.28
N ILE A 144 16.89 -0.23 5.18
CA ILE A 144 17.48 1.12 5.07
C ILE A 144 18.34 1.22 3.81
N GLN A 145 19.21 0.24 3.55
CA GLN A 145 20.09 0.24 2.37
C GLN A 145 19.32 0.11 1.04
N SER A 146 18.15 -0.54 1.06
CA SER A 146 17.33 -0.75 -0.13
C SER A 146 16.56 0.49 -0.59
N VAL A 147 16.48 1.53 0.25
CA VAL A 147 15.69 2.73 0.01
C VAL A 147 16.58 3.97 0.12
N ALA A 148 16.51 4.84 -0.89
CA ALA A 148 17.34 6.05 -0.93
C ALA A 148 17.06 7.04 0.21
N ASP A 149 15.84 7.02 0.77
CA ASP A 149 15.41 7.85 1.89
C ASP A 149 14.64 6.98 2.92
N PRO A 150 15.26 6.60 4.04
CA PRO A 150 14.62 5.81 5.09
C PRO A 150 13.41 6.50 5.72
N GLU A 151 13.38 7.83 5.79
CA GLU A 151 12.24 8.58 6.35
C GLU A 151 10.96 8.38 5.55
N ALA A 152 11.12 8.27 4.23
CA ALA A 152 10.01 8.06 3.31
C ALA A 152 9.41 6.63 3.43
N ILE A 153 10.06 5.70 4.13
CA ILE A 153 9.46 4.44 4.54
C ILE A 153 8.54 4.62 5.76
N PHE A 154 8.95 5.43 6.73
CA PHE A 154 8.17 5.64 7.96
C PHE A 154 6.79 6.26 7.70
N GLN A 155 6.60 6.97 6.58
CA GLN A 155 5.29 7.47 6.20
C GLN A 155 4.24 6.35 6.05
N PHE A 156 4.64 5.12 5.71
CA PHE A 156 3.72 3.98 5.64
C PHE A 156 3.21 3.55 7.01
N LEU A 157 4.04 3.68 8.05
CA LEU A 157 3.69 3.40 9.45
C LEU A 157 2.80 4.48 10.07
N ASN A 158 2.77 5.67 9.46
CA ASN A 158 1.86 6.74 9.87
C ASN A 158 0.42 6.53 9.36
N ILE A 159 0.19 5.52 8.52
CA ILE A 159 -1.14 5.20 8.02
C ILE A 159 -1.73 4.12 8.92
N ASP A 160 -2.34 4.56 10.03
CA ASP A 160 -2.96 3.67 11.02
C ASP A 160 -3.94 2.68 10.38
N GLU A 161 -4.62 3.08 9.30
CA GLU A 161 -5.55 2.20 8.58
C GLU A 161 -4.92 0.94 7.99
N LEU A 162 -3.59 0.93 7.76
CA LEU A 162 -2.88 -0.21 7.18
C LEU A 162 -2.58 -1.33 8.18
N THR A 163 -2.72 -1.09 9.48
CA THR A 163 -2.53 -2.10 10.53
C THR A 163 -3.82 -2.86 10.86
N PHE A 164 -4.97 -2.40 10.35
CA PHE A 164 -6.27 -3.03 10.56
C PHE A 164 -6.83 -3.68 9.28
N GLN A 165 -7.70 -4.66 9.46
CA GLN A 165 -8.60 -5.08 8.39
C GLN A 165 -9.58 -3.93 8.11
N PHE A 166 -9.81 -3.64 6.83
CA PHE A 166 -10.85 -2.68 6.48
C PHE A 166 -12.20 -3.33 6.78
N ASP A 167 -13.11 -2.60 7.44
CA ASP A 167 -14.50 -3.04 7.53
C ASP A 167 -15.05 -3.22 6.12
N THR A 168 -15.28 -4.48 5.72
CA THR A 168 -15.88 -4.84 4.44
C THR A 168 -17.37 -4.50 4.37
N LYS A 169 -17.94 -3.84 5.39
CA LYS A 169 -19.30 -3.29 5.39
C LYS A 169 -19.41 -1.99 4.58
N SER A 170 -19.04 -2.02 3.31
CA SER A 170 -19.55 -1.10 2.29
C SER A 170 -18.99 -1.51 0.93
N LYS A 171 -19.62 -2.50 0.30
CA LYS A 171 -19.63 -2.77 -1.15
C LYS A 171 -20.41 -4.07 -1.38
N LEU A 172 -21.71 -4.00 -1.10
CA LEU A 172 -22.73 -4.69 -1.89
C LEU A 172 -23.53 -3.59 -2.59
#